data_AF-A0A6G1RR02-F1
#
_entry.id   AF-A0A6G1RR02-F1
#
_cell.length_a   1.000
_cell.length_b   1.000
_cell.length_c   1.000
_cell.angle_alpha   90.00
_cell.angle_beta   90.00
_cell.angle_gamma   90.00
#
_symmetry.space_group_name_H-M   'P 1'
#
loop_
_entity.id
_entity.type
_entity.pdbx_description
1 polymer ?
#
loop_
_entity_poly.entity_id
_entity_poly.type
_entity_poly.pdbx_seq_one_letter_code
_entity_poly.pdbx_strand_id
1 'polypeptide(L)'
;EGKPSSFFPDDSFIDSGEIDVGRRATQKIPPGTFWRSQVFIDHPVHLKFNVSLGKAALVGIYGRKGLPPSHTQFDFVELLDGRRLLTQEERSLEGPQRQHRAFVPL
;
A
#
# COMPACT_ATOMS: atom_id res chain seq x y z
N GLU A 1 5.68 39.76 19.43
CA GLU A 1 5.87 39.29 18.04
C GLU A 1 5.04 38.03 17.84
N GLY A 2 4.03 38.08 16.97
CA GLY A 2 3.09 36.97 16.75
C GLY A 2 3.68 35.97 15.77
N LYS A 3 3.91 34.75 16.23
CA LYS A 3 4.33 33.62 15.39
C LYS A 3 3.17 33.30 14.43
N PRO A 4 3.36 33.33 13.10
CA PRO A 4 2.28 32.99 12.19
C PRO A 4 1.91 31.52 12.44
N SER A 5 0.65 31.30 12.82
CA SER A 5 0.07 29.96 12.92
C SER A 5 0.22 29.30 11.56
N SER A 6 1.08 28.28 11.46
CA SER A 6 1.14 27.44 10.27
C SER A 6 -0.22 26.77 10.13
N PHE A 7 -1.01 27.21 9.14
CA PHE A 7 -2.30 26.62 8.76
C PHE A 7 -2.17 25.22 8.16
N PHE A 8 -0.95 24.69 8.11
CA PHE A 8 -0.65 23.33 7.74
C PHE A 8 -0.27 22.58 9.02
N PRO A 9 -0.91 21.45 9.34
CA PRO A 9 -0.38 20.57 10.36
C PRO A 9 1.07 20.28 9.99
N ASP A 10 1.98 20.31 10.95
CA ASP A 10 3.33 19.77 10.74
C ASP A 10 3.15 18.40 10.11
N ASP A 11 3.60 18.22 8.86
CA ASP A 11 3.52 16.97 8.12
C ASP A 11 4.33 15.93 8.90
N SER A 12 3.71 15.32 9.92
CA SER A 12 4.34 14.27 10.70
C SER A 12 4.41 13.05 9.79
N PHE A 13 5.58 12.86 9.20
CA PHE A 13 5.90 11.66 8.45
C PHE A 13 6.86 10.80 9.25
N ILE A 14 6.64 9.50 9.20
CA ILE A 14 7.57 8.48 9.63
C ILE A 14 8.43 8.18 8.41
N ASP A 15 9.73 8.45 8.50
CA ASP A 15 10.67 8.10 7.44
C ASP A 15 11.38 6.79 7.79
N SER A 16 11.10 5.73 7.03
CA SER A 16 11.87 4.49 7.14
C SER A 16 13.13 4.50 6.26
N GLY A 17 13.34 5.56 5.47
CA GLY A 17 14.47 5.66 4.55
C GLY A 17 14.40 4.62 3.44
N GLU A 18 15.56 4.05 3.11
CA GLU A 18 15.71 3.06 2.06
C GLU A 18 15.16 1.69 2.47
N ILE A 19 14.36 1.09 1.59
CA ILE A 19 13.88 -0.27 1.71
C ILE A 19 14.36 -1.09 0.50
N ASP A 20 14.92 -2.27 0.80
CA ASP A 20 15.38 -3.18 -0.23
C ASP A 20 14.20 -3.93 -0.89
N VAL A 21 14.28 -4.09 -2.21
CA VAL A 21 13.31 -4.93 -2.95
C VAL A 21 13.38 -6.38 -2.44
N GLY A 22 12.21 -6.98 -2.23
CA GLY A 22 12.09 -8.35 -1.73
C GLY A 22 12.13 -8.48 -0.20
N ARG A 23 12.40 -7.38 0.53
CA ARG A 23 12.24 -7.34 1.98
C ARG A 23 10.85 -6.88 2.38
N ARG A 24 10.36 -7.38 3.51
CA ARG A 24 9.10 -6.95 4.12
C ARG A 24 9.38 -5.83 5.11
N ALA A 25 8.64 -4.74 4.99
CA ALA A 25 8.60 -3.67 5.98
C ALA A 25 7.25 -3.67 6.72
N THR A 26 7.25 -3.25 7.98
CA THR A 26 6.02 -3.16 8.79
C THR A 26 6.11 -1.91 9.67
N GLN A 27 5.08 -1.07 9.60
CA GLN A 27 5.03 0.19 10.35
C GLN A 27 3.63 0.38 10.93
N LYS A 28 3.55 0.78 12.20
CA LYS A 28 2.30 1.28 12.78
C LYS A 28 2.16 2.75 12.40
N ILE A 29 1.12 3.09 11.64
CA ILE A 29 0.87 4.44 11.15
C ILE A 29 -0.33 5.01 11.91
N PRO A 30 -0.15 6.05 12.73
CA PRO A 30 -1.26 6.77 13.35
C PRO A 30 -2.16 7.46 12.31
N PRO A 31 -3.44 7.71 12.62
CA PRO A 31 -4.32 8.49 11.74
C PRO A 31 -3.74 9.88 11.47
N GLY A 32 -3.75 10.31 10.21
CA GLY A 32 -3.22 11.62 9.79
C GLY A 32 -1.70 11.70 9.71
N THR A 33 -0.98 10.60 9.95
CA THR A 33 0.48 10.50 9.82
C THR A 33 0.83 9.80 8.51
N PHE A 34 1.95 10.21 7.91
CA PHE A 34 2.45 9.60 6.68
C PHE A 34 3.56 8.60 6.98
N TRP A 35 3.70 7.59 6.11
CA TRP A 35 4.87 6.71 6.11
C TRP A 35 5.58 6.83 4.78
N ARG A 36 6.85 7.26 4.83
CA ARG A 36 7.70 7.45 3.68
C ARG A 36 8.78 6.38 3.65
N SER A 37 9.00 5.84 2.45
CA SER A 37 10.10 4.93 2.15
C SER A 37 10.61 5.21 0.73
N GLN A 38 11.85 4.82 0.46
CA GLN A 38 12.48 4.94 -0.85
C GLN A 38 13.02 3.57 -1.28
N VAL A 39 12.90 3.25 -2.57
CA VAL A 39 13.46 2.05 -3.19
C VAL A 39 14.42 2.48 -4.28
N PHE A 40 15.62 1.92 -4.31
CA PHE A 40 16.55 2.08 -5.44
C PHE A 40 16.43 0.90 -6.41
N ILE A 41 16.52 1.21 -7.70
CA ILE A 41 16.37 0.25 -8.80
C ILE A 41 17.54 0.47 -9.76
N ASP A 42 18.53 -0.42 -9.72
CA ASP A 42 19.73 -0.29 -10.57
C ASP A 42 19.46 -0.61 -12.04
N HIS A 43 18.50 -1.50 -12.32
CA HIS A 43 18.16 -1.95 -13.66
C HIS A 43 16.64 -1.92 -13.86
N PRO A 44 16.12 -1.61 -15.06
CA PRO A 44 14.69 -1.58 -15.32
C PRO A 44 14.01 -2.90 -14.94
N VAL A 45 13.07 -2.83 -13.98
CA VAL A 45 12.29 -3.99 -13.51
C VAL A 45 10.84 -3.57 -13.21
N HIS A 46 9.95 -4.56 -13.16
CA HIS A 46 8.60 -4.38 -12.64
C HIS A 46 8.61 -4.65 -11.13
N LEU A 47 8.11 -3.69 -10.36
CA LEU A 47 7.91 -3.86 -8.91
C LEU A 47 6.48 -4.33 -8.63
N LYS A 48 6.37 -5.35 -7.76
CA LYS A 48 5.10 -5.77 -7.18
C LYS A 48 5.12 -5.50 -5.68
N PHE A 49 4.15 -4.73 -5.22
CA PHE A 49 3.94 -4.47 -3.81
C PHE A 49 2.93 -5.46 -3.26
N ASN A 50 3.34 -6.25 -2.27
CA ASN A 50 2.42 -7.07 -1.49
C ASN A 50 2.10 -6.31 -0.21
N VAL A 51 0.86 -5.84 -0.07
CA VAL A 51 0.44 -4.99 1.04
C VAL A 51 -0.59 -5.75 1.86
N SER A 52 -0.38 -5.77 3.18
CA SER A 52 -1.35 -6.24 4.16
C SER A 52 -1.80 -5.06 5.02
N LEU A 53 -3.11 -4.92 5.22
CA LEU A 53 -3.71 -3.78 5.91
C LEU A 53 -4.65 -4.27 7.03
N GLY A 54 -4.71 -3.53 8.14
CA GLY A 54 -5.70 -3.82 9.19
C GLY A 54 -7.14 -3.58 8.72
N LYS A 55 -8.09 -4.39 9.21
CA LYS A 55 -9.51 -4.39 8.79
C LYS A 55 -10.17 -3.01 8.72
N ALA A 56 -9.89 -2.13 9.67
CA ALA A 56 -10.54 -0.83 9.77
C ALA A 56 -9.76 0.31 9.10
N ALA A 57 -8.64 0.01 8.45
CA ALA A 57 -7.79 1.04 7.89
C ALA A 57 -8.19 1.40 6.45
N LEU A 58 -8.05 2.68 6.14
CA LEU A 58 -8.22 3.26 4.81
C LEU A 58 -6.91 3.98 4.48
N VAL A 59 -6.21 3.52 3.45
CA VAL A 59 -4.85 3.98 3.14
C VAL A 59 -4.74 4.33 1.66
N GLY A 60 -4.13 5.46 1.36
CA GLY A 60 -3.63 5.78 0.03
C GLY A 60 -2.14 5.48 -0.06
N ILE A 61 -1.74 4.70 -1.06
CA ILE A 61 -0.34 4.45 -1.40
C ILE A 61 -0.06 5.17 -2.69
N TYR A 62 0.89 6.09 -2.68
CA TYR A 62 1.30 6.84 -3.86
C TYR A 62 2.82 6.92 -3.91
N GLY A 63 3.36 7.09 -5.11
CA GLY A 63 4.80 7.17 -5.29
C GLY A 63 5.19 7.96 -6.54
N ARG A 64 6.47 8.33 -6.58
CA ARG A 64 7.09 9.06 -7.67
C ARG A 64 8.45 8.48 -8.00
N LYS A 65 8.80 8.48 -9.28
CA LYS A 65 10.11 8.07 -9.79
C LYS A 65 11.07 9.24 -9.70
N GLY A 66 12.20 9.03 -9.05
CA GLY A 66 13.31 9.99 -8.98
C GLY A 66 13.04 11.27 -8.18
N LEU A 67 11.88 11.40 -7.54
CA LEU A 67 11.51 12.55 -6.72
C LEU A 67 10.85 12.07 -5.43
N PRO A 68 10.99 12.81 -4.31
CA PRO A 68 10.24 12.52 -3.10
C PRO A 68 8.72 12.49 -3.39
N PRO A 69 7.96 11.58 -2.74
CA PRO A 69 6.51 11.54 -2.88
C PRO A 69 5.88 12.84 -2.34
N SER A 70 4.85 13.35 -3.01
CA SER A 70 4.06 14.51 -2.56
C SER A 70 2.56 14.20 -2.58
N HIS A 71 1.77 14.96 -1.81
CA HIS A 71 0.31 14.74 -1.69
C HIS A 71 -0.49 15.07 -2.95
N THR A 72 0.05 15.91 -3.83
CA THR A 72 -0.69 16.45 -4.98
C THR A 72 -0.14 15.98 -6.33
N GLN A 73 1.03 15.35 -6.34
CA GLN A 73 1.66 14.87 -7.56
C GLN A 73 2.22 13.47 -7.32
N PHE A 74 1.76 12.52 -8.12
CA PHE A 74 2.17 11.12 -8.07
C PHE A 74 2.18 10.51 -9.46
N ASP A 75 3.11 9.57 -9.69
CA ASP A 75 3.17 8.81 -10.95
C ASP A 75 2.22 7.61 -10.91
N PHE A 76 1.94 7.11 -9.70
CA PHE A 76 1.00 6.04 -9.44
C PHE A 76 0.37 6.23 -8.07
N VAL A 77 -0.87 5.76 -7.93
CA VAL A 77 -1.64 5.77 -6.69
C VAL A 77 -2.52 4.53 -6.63
N GLU A 78 -2.69 4.00 -5.44
CA GLU A 78 -3.62 2.93 -5.11
C GLU A 78 -4.35 3.28 -3.80
N LEU A 79 -5.69 3.16 -3.79
CA LEU A 79 -6.50 3.38 -2.59
C LEU A 79 -6.99 2.04 -2.05
N LEU A 80 -6.60 1.75 -0.81
CA LEU A 80 -6.86 0.48 -0.15
C LEU A 80 -7.83 0.66 1.02
N ASP A 81 -8.92 -0.12 0.98
CA ASP A 81 -9.89 -0.24 2.08
C ASP A 81 -9.76 -1.63 2.71
N GLY A 82 -9.27 -1.69 3.96
CA GLY A 82 -9.02 -2.93 4.67
C GLY A 82 -10.25 -3.81 4.84
N ARG A 83 -11.46 -3.22 4.86
CA ARG A 83 -12.71 -4.01 4.94
C ARG A 83 -12.96 -4.77 3.66
N ARG A 84 -12.65 -4.15 2.52
CA ARG A 84 -12.87 -4.72 1.19
C ARG A 84 -11.80 -5.75 0.84
N LEU A 85 -10.54 -5.47 1.20
CA LEU A 85 -9.42 -6.39 0.94
C LEU A 85 -9.63 -7.75 1.62
N LEU A 86 -10.00 -7.75 2.90
CA LEU A 86 -10.25 -9.00 3.64
C LEU A 86 -11.41 -9.80 3.04
N THR A 87 -12.51 -9.13 2.66
CA THR A 87 -13.66 -9.79 2.01
C THR A 87 -13.31 -10.36 0.62
N GLN A 88 -12.31 -9.79 -0.05
CA GLN A 88 -11.81 -10.30 -1.33
C GLN A 88 -10.84 -11.47 -1.13
N GLU A 89 -9.97 -11.42 -0.13
CA GLU A 89 -9.10 -12.54 0.25
C GLU A 89 -9.94 -13.77 0.63
N GLU A 90 -10.97 -13.62 1.46
CA GLU A 90 -11.89 -14.71 1.82
C GLU A 90 -12.51 -15.37 0.58
N ARG A 91 -13.04 -14.57 -0.35
CA ARG A 91 -13.60 -15.08 -1.63
C ARG A 91 -12.56 -15.68 -2.57
N SER A 92 -11.32 -15.21 -2.52
CA SER A 92 -10.23 -15.76 -3.34
C SER A 92 -9.74 -17.11 -2.80
N LEU A 93 -9.85 -17.33 -1.48
CA LEU A 93 -9.52 -18.59 -0.81
C LEU A 93 -10.57 -19.68 -1.04
N GLU A 94 -11.83 -19.34 -1.28
CA GLU A 94 -12.88 -20.31 -1.63
C GLU A 94 -12.67 -21.00 -2.98
N GLY A 95 -11.84 -20.42 -3.87
CA GLY A 95 -11.48 -21.01 -5.17
C GLY A 95 -12.67 -21.23 -6.11
N PRO A 96 -12.43 -21.43 -7.42
CA PRO A 96 -13.50 -21.92 -8.28
C PRO A 96 -13.85 -23.33 -7.79
N GLN A 97 -15.10 -23.56 -7.37
CA GLN A 97 -15.62 -24.92 -7.22
C GLN A 97 -15.34 -25.65 -8.53
N ARG A 98 -14.33 -26.54 -8.53
CA ARG A 98 -14.18 -27.53 -9.58
C ARG A 98 -15.45 -28.35 -9.53
N GLN A 99 -16.39 -28.07 -10.42
CA GLN A 99 -17.45 -29.01 -10.76
C GLN A 99 -16.75 -30.28 -11.24
N HIS A 100 -16.57 -31.24 -10.34
CA HIS A 100 -16.30 -32.62 -10.68
C HIS A 100 -17.55 -33.13 -11.39
N ARG A 101 -17.64 -32.85 -12.70
CA ARG A 101 -18.59 -33.51 -13.57
C ARG A 101 -18.07 -34.95 -13.71
N ALA A 102 -18.53 -35.82 -12.82
CA ALA A 102 -18.27 -37.25 -12.88
C ALA A 102 -18.75 -37.76 -14.24
N PHE A 103 -17.81 -38.11 -15.12
CA PHE A 103 -18.09 -38.90 -16.30
C PHE A 103 -18.32 -40.33 -15.83
N VAL A 104 -19.56 -40.81 -15.95
CA VAL A 104 -19.90 -42.22 -15.80
C VAL A 104 -19.91 -42.81 -17.22
N PRO A 105 -18.99 -43.72 -17.58
CA PRO A 105 -19.06 -44.40 -18.86
C PRO A 105 -20.10 -45.53 -18.79
N LEU A 106 -20.79 -45.77 -19.91
CA LEU A 106 -21.61 -46.96 -20.16
C LEU A 106 -20.73 -48.04 -20.80
#